data_AF-A0A3R7XYC4-F1
#
_entry.id   AF-A0A3R7XYC4-F1
#
_cell.length_a   1.000
_cell.length_b   1.000
_cell.length_c   1.000
_cell.angle_alpha   90.00
_cell.angle_beta   90.00
_cell.angle_gamma   90.00
#
_symmetry.space_group_name_H-M   'P 1'
#
loop_
_entity.id
_entity.type
_entity.pdbx_description
1 polymer ?
#
loop_
_entity_poly.entity_id
_entity_poly.type
_entity_poly.pdbx_seq_one_letter_code
_entity_poly.pdbx_strand_id
1 'polypeptide(L)'
;MYATTDGETYEHTVYNGVRNVSKSLSSLIPTVSLSSKQDIKNCPYCGEKILAVAVKCKHCGEWLPKEQEVKKKLIPCPVCGEEIEEGTRICPYCNEEVSQ
;
A
#
# COMPACT_ATOMS: atom_id res chain seq x y z
N MET A 1 -20.04 27.52 -50.45
CA MET A 1 -20.40 28.86 -49.97
C MET A 1 -21.26 28.70 -48.73
N TYR A 2 -20.97 29.47 -47.68
CA TYR A 2 -21.68 29.71 -46.40
C TYR A 2 -22.14 28.48 -45.56
N ALA A 3 -22.21 28.48 -44.22
CA ALA A 3 -21.59 29.20 -43.10
C ALA A 3 -22.05 28.47 -41.80
N THR A 4 -21.16 28.34 -40.80
CA THR A 4 -21.30 28.39 -39.30
C THR A 4 -22.70 28.22 -38.65
N THR A 5 -22.93 27.66 -37.45
CA THR A 5 -22.10 27.34 -36.25
C THR A 5 -23.01 26.75 -35.16
N ASP A 6 -22.75 25.50 -34.76
CA ASP A 6 -23.19 24.86 -33.52
C ASP A 6 -22.53 23.46 -33.49
N GLY A 7 -21.20 23.35 -33.36
CA GLY A 7 -20.53 23.41 -32.07
C GLY A 7 -21.01 22.23 -31.22
N GLU A 8 -20.62 20.98 -31.49
CA GLU A 8 -19.37 20.37 -31.04
C GLU A 8 -19.02 19.16 -31.95
N THR A 9 -18.20 19.36 -32.98
CA THR A 9 -17.57 18.24 -33.70
C THR A 9 -16.30 17.86 -32.95
N TYR A 10 -16.39 16.74 -32.24
CA TYR A 10 -15.26 16.04 -31.63
C TYR A 10 -14.08 15.96 -32.62
N GLU A 11 -12.95 16.58 -32.27
CA GLU A 11 -11.71 16.37 -33.00
C GLU A 11 -11.19 14.97 -32.65
N HIS A 12 -11.44 14.00 -33.52
CA HIS A 12 -10.67 12.77 -33.54
C HIS A 12 -9.26 13.09 -34.06
N THR A 13 -8.37 13.52 -33.16
CA THR A 13 -6.95 13.62 -33.49
C THR A 13 -6.41 12.22 -33.72
N VAL A 14 -6.24 11.86 -34.99
CA VAL A 14 -5.53 10.66 -35.42
C VAL A 14 -4.07 10.81 -35.00
N TYR A 15 -3.67 10.17 -33.90
CA TYR A 15 -2.26 10.13 -33.48
C TYR A 15 -1.47 9.19 -34.41
N ASN A 16 -0.93 9.77 -35.47
CA ASN A 16 0.05 9.12 -36.33
C ASN A 16 1.47 9.33 -35.76
N GLY A 17 2.02 8.28 -35.14
CA GLY A 17 3.44 7.94 -35.19
C GLY A 17 4.40 8.61 -34.19
N VAL A 18 5.02 7.80 -33.33
CA VAL A 18 6.41 8.02 -32.87
C VAL A 18 7.20 6.72 -32.78
N ARG A 19 8.03 6.50 -33.81
CA ARG A 19 9.48 6.22 -33.78
C ARG A 19 9.98 5.21 -32.73
N ASN A 20 10.50 4.08 -33.24
CA ASN A 20 11.38 3.15 -32.54
C ASN A 20 12.48 3.89 -31.76
N VAL A 21 12.43 3.84 -30.43
CA VAL A 21 13.52 4.30 -29.57
C VAL A 21 14.34 3.09 -29.15
N SER A 22 15.30 2.72 -29.99
CA SER A 22 16.42 1.86 -29.64
C SER A 22 17.39 2.64 -28.75
N LYS A 23 17.04 2.87 -27.47
CA LYS A 23 17.97 3.44 -26.49
C LYS A 23 17.94 2.65 -25.19
N SER A 24 18.89 1.72 -25.12
CA SER A 24 19.62 1.27 -23.92
C SER A 24 19.03 1.76 -22.59
N LEU A 25 18.03 1.05 -22.06
CA LEU A 25 17.42 1.31 -20.76
C LEU A 25 18.22 0.59 -19.65
N SER A 26 19.53 0.81 -19.59
CA SER A 26 20.46 0.01 -18.76
C SER A 26 21.10 0.77 -17.60
N SER A 27 20.72 2.02 -17.29
CA SER A 27 21.47 2.82 -16.30
C SER A 27 20.67 3.73 -15.37
N LEU A 28 19.34 3.56 -15.25
CA LEU A 28 18.53 4.37 -14.33
C LEU A 28 17.72 3.54 -13.31
N ILE A 29 18.11 2.30 -13.04
CA ILE A 29 17.50 1.54 -11.94
C ILE A 29 18.34 1.82 -10.68
N PRO A 30 17.86 2.65 -9.72
CA PRO A 30 18.45 2.64 -8.40
C PRO A 30 18.28 1.22 -7.86
N THR A 31 19.38 0.57 -7.49
CA THR A 31 19.37 -0.70 -6.77
C THR A 31 18.75 -0.45 -5.41
N VAL A 32 17.41 -0.48 -5.34
CA VAL A 32 16.69 -0.35 -4.09
C VAL A 32 16.95 -1.63 -3.29
N SER A 33 17.97 -1.57 -2.43
CA SER A 33 18.21 -2.55 -1.36
C SER A 33 17.09 -2.44 -0.32
N LEU A 34 15.87 -2.85 -0.70
CA LEU A 34 14.75 -3.07 0.20
C LEU A 34 15.04 -4.33 1.02
N SER A 35 15.91 -4.20 2.01
CA SER A 35 16.08 -5.16 3.11
C SER A 35 14.81 -5.15 3.97
N SER A 36 13.74 -5.69 3.40
CA SER A 36 12.44 -5.81 4.05
C SER A 36 12.50 -7.09 4.86
N LYS A 37 12.48 -6.97 6.19
CA LYS A 37 12.41 -8.09 7.12
C LYS A 37 11.08 -8.82 6.89
N GLN A 38 11.06 -9.77 5.97
CA GLN A 38 9.86 -10.52 5.61
C GLN A 38 9.69 -11.66 6.60
N ASP A 39 8.70 -11.53 7.48
CA ASP A 39 8.29 -12.64 8.34
C ASP A 39 7.77 -13.81 7.48
N ILE A 40 8.13 -15.02 7.88
CA ILE A 40 7.76 -16.27 7.21
C ILE A 40 6.84 -17.03 8.14
N LYS A 41 5.75 -17.57 7.59
CA LYS A 41 4.83 -18.47 8.30
C LYS A 41 4.63 -19.75 7.49
N ASN A 42 4.12 -20.80 8.13
CA ASN A 42 3.78 -22.02 7.43
C ASN A 42 2.36 -21.91 6.88
N CYS A 43 2.14 -22.45 5.68
CA CYS A 43 0.81 -22.53 5.09
C CYS A 43 -0.07 -23.46 5.94
N PRO A 44 -1.26 -23.01 6.41
CA PRO A 44 -2.14 -23.85 7.23
C PRO A 44 -2.74 -25.04 6.45
N TYR A 45 -2.68 -25.02 5.12
CA TYR A 45 -3.29 -26.04 4.26
C TYR A 45 -2.31 -27.14 3.82
N CYS A 46 -1.05 -26.79 3.55
CA CYS A 46 -0.06 -27.72 3.01
C CYS A 46 1.23 -27.80 3.84
N GLY A 47 1.45 -26.88 4.79
CA GLY A 47 2.60 -26.91 5.68
C GLY A 47 3.89 -26.29 5.12
N GLU A 48 3.95 -25.93 3.84
CA GLU A 48 5.13 -25.26 3.29
C GLU A 48 5.32 -23.84 3.82
N LYS A 49 6.58 -23.39 3.86
CA LYS A 49 6.96 -22.04 4.27
C LYS A 49 6.56 -21.02 3.21
N ILE A 50 5.79 -20.02 3.63
CA ILE A 50 5.26 -18.93 2.81
C ILE A 50 5.51 -17.59 3.50
N LEU A 51 5.44 -16.48 2.75
CA LEU A 51 5.55 -15.15 3.35
C LEU A 51 4.37 -14.89 4.28
N ALA A 52 4.58 -14.21 5.41
CA ALA A 52 3.53 -13.80 6.32
C ALA A 52 2.46 -12.93 5.63
N VAL A 53 2.90 -12.11 4.68
CA VAL A 53 2.05 -11.27 3.82
C VAL A 53 1.44 -12.01 2.62
N ALA A 54 1.67 -13.31 2.46
CA ALA A 54 1.15 -14.06 1.32
C ALA A 54 -0.39 -14.13 1.37
N VAL A 55 -1.03 -13.75 0.26
CA VAL A 55 -2.49 -13.83 0.09
C VAL A 55 -2.91 -15.20 -0.48
N LYS A 56 -2.03 -15.84 -1.25
CA LYS A 56 -2.25 -17.15 -1.84
C LYS A 56 -0.98 -17.98 -1.72
N CYS A 57 -1.11 -19.25 -1.33
CA CYS A 57 0.02 -20.14 -1.22
C CYS A 57 0.57 -20.48 -2.61
N LYS A 58 1.87 -20.27 -2.82
CA LYS A 58 2.56 -20.62 -4.09
C LYS A 58 2.74 -22.12 -4.29
N HIS A 59 2.62 -22.91 -3.24
CA HIS A 59 2.86 -24.36 -3.26
C HIS A 59 1.58 -25.14 -3.56
N CYS A 60 0.50 -24.89 -2.79
CA CYS A 60 -0.78 -25.59 -2.98
C CYS A 60 -1.83 -24.78 -3.76
N GLY A 61 -1.65 -23.47 -3.92
CA GLY A 61 -2.63 -22.61 -4.60
C GLY A 61 -3.84 -22.23 -3.74
N GLU A 62 -3.88 -22.59 -2.46
CA GLU A 62 -4.99 -22.21 -1.58
C GLU A 62 -4.90 -20.74 -1.14
N TRP A 63 -6.06 -20.11 -0.94
CA TRP A 63 -6.13 -18.71 -0.48
C TRP A 63 -5.95 -18.64 1.04
N LEU A 64 -5.06 -17.74 1.46
CA LEU A 64 -4.71 -17.61 2.87
C LEU A 64 -5.63 -16.58 3.54
N PRO A 65 -6.10 -16.85 4.77
CA PRO A 65 -6.84 -15.85 5.51
C PRO A 65 -5.93 -14.64 5.74
N LYS A 66 -6.44 -13.44 5.43
CA LYS A 66 -5.75 -12.19 5.74
C LYS A 66 -5.65 -12.09 7.26
N GLU A 67 -4.42 -12.06 7.77
CA GLU A 67 -4.18 -11.66 9.15
C GLU A 67 -4.74 -10.23 9.26
N GLN A 68 -5.80 -10.05 10.04
CA GLN A 68 -6.31 -8.72 10.29
C GLN A 68 -5.21 -7.99 11.05
N GLU A 69 -4.63 -6.97 10.43
CA GLU A 69 -3.78 -6.04 11.13
C GLU A 69 -4.56 -5.60 12.37
N VAL A 70 -4.07 -5.99 13.55
CA VAL A 70 -4.66 -5.58 14.81
C VAL A 70 -4.51 -4.07 14.83
N LYS A 71 -5.56 -3.37 14.40
CA LYS A 71 -5.60 -1.92 14.41
C LYS A 71 -5.42 -1.54 15.87
N LYS A 72 -4.23 -1.03 16.20
CA LYS A 72 -3.96 -0.48 17.52
C LYS A 72 -5.08 0.51 17.82
N LYS A 73 -5.84 0.26 18.87
CA LYS A 73 -6.90 1.18 19.27
C LYS A 73 -6.22 2.40 19.87
N LEU A 74 -6.45 3.53 19.21
CA LEU A 74 -6.02 4.83 19.71
C LEU A 74 -7.19 5.43 20.49
N ILE A 75 -6.90 5.94 21.67
CA ILE A 75 -7.84 6.67 22.51
C ILE A 75 -7.31 8.09 22.72
N PRO A 76 -8.18 9.11 22.86
CA PRO A 76 -7.74 10.43 23.26
C PRO A 76 -7.31 10.42 24.73
N CYS A 77 -6.19 11.08 25.03
CA CYS A 77 -5.72 11.28 26.39
C CYS A 77 -6.74 12.16 27.16
N PRO A 78 -7.20 11.77 28.36
CA PRO A 78 -8.16 12.56 29.13
C PRO A 78 -7.57 13.86 29.69
N VAL A 79 -6.23 14.00 29.72
CA VAL A 79 -5.54 15.16 30.29
C VAL A 79 -5.24 16.23 29.23
N CYS A 80 -4.70 15.83 28.07
CA CYS A 80 -4.29 16.77 27.02
C CYS A 80 -5.07 16.66 25.71
N GLY A 81 -5.87 15.60 25.51
CA GLY A 81 -6.66 15.39 24.29
C GLY A 81 -5.93 14.71 23.13
N GLU A 82 -4.64 14.39 23.26
CA GLU A 82 -3.84 13.78 22.19
C GLU A 82 -4.11 12.28 22.01
N GLU A 83 -3.95 11.74 20.80
CA GLU A 83 -4.20 10.32 20.50
C GLU A 83 -3.07 9.41 21.02
N ILE A 84 -3.41 8.46 21.89
CA ILE A 84 -2.47 7.53 22.54
C ILE A 84 -2.91 6.07 22.37
N GLU A 85 -1.97 5.12 22.43
CA GLU A 85 -2.27 3.68 22.35
C GLU A 85 -3.03 3.20 23.60
N GLU A 86 -4.09 2.39 23.42
CA GLU A 86 -4.82 1.80 24.55
C GLU A 86 -3.88 0.99 25.45
N GLY A 87 -3.96 1.19 26.76
CA GLY A 87 -3.11 0.51 27.73
C GLY A 87 -1.77 1.19 28.05
N THR A 88 -1.47 2.37 27.48
CA THR A 88 -0.37 3.19 28.02
C THR A 88 -0.74 3.74 29.41
N ARG A 89 0.17 3.59 30.39
CA ARG A 89 -0.02 4.13 31.74
C ARG A 89 0.31 5.62 31.83
N ILE A 90 1.21 6.10 30.98
CA ILE A 90 1.68 7.49 30.98
C ILE A 90 1.57 8.02 29.56
N CYS A 91 0.96 9.19 29.41
CA CYS A 91 0.83 9.85 28.12
C CYS A 91 2.21 10.32 27.64
N PRO A 92 2.67 9.95 26.43
CA PRO A 92 3.98 10.39 25.92
C PRO A 92 4.01 11.88 25.54
N TYR A 93 2.85 12.54 25.45
CA TYR A 93 2.74 13.93 25.00
C TYR A 93 2.66 14.94 26.15
N CYS A 94 1.95 14.61 27.23
CA CYS A 94 1.84 15.48 28.41
C CYS A 94 2.54 14.90 29.65
N ASN A 95 3.05 13.67 29.59
CA ASN A 95 3.72 12.97 30.70
C ASN A 95 2.85 12.73 31.95
N GLU A 96 1.54 12.90 31.84
CA GLU A 96 0.58 12.64 32.91
C GLU A 96 0.06 11.19 32.87
N GLU A 97 -0.41 10.69 34.02
CA GLU A 97 -0.97 9.34 34.13
C GLU A 97 -2.32 9.25 33.41
N VAL A 98 -2.47 8.22 32.58
CA VAL A 98 -3.69 7.93 31.82
C VAL A 98 -4.47 6.89 32.59
N SER A 99 -5.30 7.35 33.53
CA SER A 99 -6.27 6.49 34.21
C SER A 99 -7.49 6.36 33.29
N GLN A 100 -7.69 5.17 32.70
CA GLN A 100 -8.89 4.83 31.94
C GLN A 100 -10.08 4.56 32.87
#